data_AF-A0AAW8SSD0-F1
#
_entry.id   AF-A0AAW8SSD0-F1
#
_cell.length_a   1.000
_cell.length_b   1.000
_cell.length_c   1.000
_cell.angle_alpha   90.00
_cell.angle_beta   90.00
_cell.angle_gamma   90.00
#
_symmetry.space_group_name_H-M   'P 1'
#
loop_
_entity.id
_entity.type
_entity.pdbx_description
1 polymer ?
#
loop_
_entity_poly.entity_id
_entity_poly.type
_entity_poly.pdbx_seq_one_letter_code
_entity_poly.pdbx_strand_id
1 'polypeptide(L)'
;MVYNILHVDDEKEIIKLLKMYLKSEDINHYEATNGREALAILAEKKIDLLIVDIMMPEIDGFELIRTVRKTSNLPILVISARVNALLRRYHALGASGEAPRARLLVGNLELDTNACVASLAGKSIELTAVEFRVLKLLMEQPGRVFTKEQIYEYGWQDPLAGENNVRVMMSKLREKIGAERIKTIRGLGYRLEVSHEEA
;
A
#
# COMPACT_ATOMS: atom_id res chain seq x y z
N MET A 1 2.67 25.22 14.72
CA MET A 1 2.52 24.74 16.12
C MET A 1 3.10 23.36 16.10
N VAL A 2 4.12 23.08 16.92
CA VAL A 2 4.87 21.83 16.80
C VAL A 2 4.15 20.70 17.53
N TYR A 3 3.89 19.58 16.85
CA TYR A 3 3.24 18.39 17.40
C TYR A 3 4.27 17.33 17.78
N ASN A 4 4.08 16.69 18.93
CA ASN A 4 4.93 15.61 19.42
C ASN A 4 4.26 14.26 19.15
N ILE A 5 4.88 13.43 18.30
CA ILE A 5 4.37 12.09 17.96
C ILE A 5 5.31 11.04 18.54
N LEU A 6 4.77 10.11 19.31
CA LEU A 6 5.49 8.93 19.81
C LEU A 6 5.16 7.71 18.93
N HIS A 7 6.19 7.08 18.38
CA HIS A 7 6.12 5.85 17.59
C HIS A 7 6.58 4.68 18.46
N VAL A 8 5.76 3.63 18.57
CA VAL A 8 6.06 2.45 19.40
C VAL A 8 5.88 1.19 18.57
N ASP A 9 6.99 0.53 18.27
CA ASP A 9 7.06 -0.70 17.48
C ASP A 9 8.40 -1.39 17.80
N ASP A 10 8.41 -2.70 17.97
CA ASP A 10 9.65 -3.44 18.27
C ASP A 10 10.60 -3.54 17.07
N GLU A 11 10.09 -3.31 15.86
CA GLU A 11 10.87 -3.19 14.64
C GLU A 11 11.29 -1.74 14.38
N LYS A 12 12.54 -1.40 14.74
CA LYS A 12 13.12 -0.06 14.50
C LYS A 12 13.02 0.45 13.07
N GLU A 13 13.04 -0.45 12.08
CA GLU A 13 12.88 -0.09 10.67
C GLU A 13 11.46 0.46 10.37
N ILE A 14 10.42 -0.05 11.04
CA ILE A 14 9.05 0.48 10.91
C ILE A 14 8.98 1.90 11.47
N ILE A 15 9.55 2.12 12.67
CA ILE A 15 9.65 3.46 13.27
C ILE A 15 10.34 4.43 12.32
N LYS A 16 11.48 4.02 11.74
CA LYS A 16 12.24 4.83 10.80
C LYS A 16 11.42 5.19 9.55
N LEU A 17 10.67 4.23 9.00
CA LEU A 17 9.77 4.46 7.86
C LEU A 17 8.66 5.45 8.20
N LEU A 18 7.97 5.27 9.33
CA LEU A 18 6.91 6.17 9.77
C LEU A 18 7.43 7.60 9.95
N LYS A 19 8.60 7.76 10.56
CA LYS A 19 9.28 9.06 10.70
C LYS A 19 9.61 9.69 9.34
N MET A 20 10.07 8.90 8.38
CA MET A 20 10.35 9.37 7.03
C MET A 20 9.09 9.87 6.31
N TYR A 21 7.98 9.14 6.40
CA TYR A 21 6.71 9.50 5.74
C TYR A 21 5.99 10.68 6.41
N LEU A 22 6.15 10.82 7.73
CA LEU A 22 5.54 11.89 8.51
C LEU A 22 6.49 13.06 8.74
N LYS A 23 7.61 13.13 8.00
CA LYS A 23 8.61 14.18 8.15
C LYS A 23 8.00 15.54 7.82
N SER A 24 7.97 16.42 8.82
CA SER A 24 7.52 17.81 8.71
C SER A 24 8.28 18.67 9.71
N GLU A 25 8.49 19.95 9.40
CA GLU A 25 9.13 20.91 10.33
C GLU A 25 8.28 21.18 11.57
N ASP A 26 6.97 20.93 11.50
CA ASP A 26 6.02 21.07 12.60
C ASP A 26 5.86 19.79 13.44
N ILE A 27 6.71 18.76 13.26
CA ILE A 27 6.58 17.48 13.99
C ILE A 27 7.89 17.08 14.67
N ASN A 28 7.82 16.87 15.98
CA ASN A 28 8.85 16.20 16.75
C ASN A 28 8.53 14.72 16.88
N HIS A 29 9.51 13.87 16.57
CA HIS A 29 9.36 12.41 16.63
C HIS A 29 10.06 11.84 17.86
N TYR A 30 9.31 11.09 18.67
CA TYR A 30 9.80 10.26 19.76
C TYR A 30 9.65 8.78 19.39
N GLU A 31 10.51 7.92 19.92
CA GLU A 31 10.56 6.50 19.58
C GLU A 31 10.69 5.63 20.83
N ALA A 32 10.01 4.48 20.82
CA ALA A 32 10.14 3.43 21.81
C ALA A 32 10.01 2.07 21.12
N THR A 33 10.72 1.06 21.62
CA THR A 33 10.72 -0.29 21.05
C THR A 33 9.93 -1.32 21.85
N ASN A 34 9.28 -0.87 22.92
CA ASN A 34 8.40 -1.68 23.78
C ASN A 34 7.50 -0.76 24.61
N GLY A 35 6.48 -1.33 25.25
CA GLY A 35 5.55 -0.55 26.08
C GLY A 35 6.18 0.10 27.31
N ARG A 36 7.28 -0.45 27.87
CA ARG A 36 7.95 0.12 29.05
C ARG A 36 8.65 1.45 28.70
N GLU A 37 9.42 1.47 27.61
CA GLU A 37 10.05 2.68 27.09
C GLU A 37 8.99 3.73 26.73
N ALA A 38 7.90 3.31 26.10
CA ALA A 38 6.80 4.20 25.75
C ALA A 38 6.19 4.88 26.99
N LEU A 39 5.95 4.12 28.07
CA LEU A 39 5.44 4.66 29.32
C LEU A 39 6.41 5.64 29.98
N ALA A 40 7.71 5.37 29.93
CA ALA A 40 8.73 6.29 30.45
C ALA A 40 8.70 7.63 29.70
N ILE A 41 8.62 7.59 28.36
CA ILE A 41 8.52 8.81 27.54
C ILE A 41 7.22 9.56 27.82
N LEU A 42 6.09 8.86 27.92
CA LEU A 42 4.78 9.45 28.20
C LEU A 42 4.70 10.10 29.60
N ALA A 43 5.54 9.67 30.55
CA ALA A 43 5.64 10.29 31.87
C ALA A 43 6.41 11.61 31.85
N GLU A 44 7.38 11.77 30.94
CA GLU A 44 8.28 12.93 30.89
C GLU A 44 7.91 13.95 29.81
N LYS A 45 7.27 13.51 28.73
CA LYS A 45 7.01 14.30 27.54
C LYS A 45 5.51 14.43 27.29
N LYS A 46 5.08 15.63 26.90
CA LYS A 46 3.73 15.84 26.36
C LYS A 46 3.68 15.30 24.93
N ILE A 47 2.98 14.20 24.74
CA ILE A 47 2.73 13.60 23.42
C ILE A 47 1.33 13.99 22.95
N ASP A 48 1.21 14.34 21.67
CA ASP A 48 -0.05 14.76 21.03
C ASP A 48 -0.69 13.63 20.19
N LEU A 49 0.11 12.66 19.75
CA LEU A 49 -0.33 11.42 19.11
C LEU A 49 0.59 10.25 19.47
N LEU A 50 0.00 9.11 19.85
CA LEU A 50 0.70 7.84 20.00
C LEU A 50 0.38 6.93 18.81
N ILE A 51 1.41 6.50 18.09
CA ILE A 51 1.30 5.48 17.04
C ILE A 51 1.92 4.19 17.59
N VAL A 52 1.16 3.10 17.62
CA VAL A 52 1.52 1.89 18.37
C VAL A 52 1.24 0.62 17.58
N ASP A 53 2.22 -0.29 17.52
CA ASP A 53 2.00 -1.68 17.12
C ASP A 53 1.43 -2.50 18.29
N ILE A 54 0.60 -3.49 17.97
CA ILE A 54 -0.05 -4.31 18.99
C ILE A 54 0.88 -5.40 19.52
N MET A 55 1.67 -6.02 18.66
CA MET A 55 2.45 -7.20 18.98
C MET A 55 3.90 -6.81 19.27
N MET A 56 4.15 -6.38 20.50
CA MET A 56 5.48 -6.03 21.00
C MET A 56 5.90 -6.94 22.16
N PRO A 57 7.21 -7.15 22.40
CA PRO A 57 7.70 -7.89 23.54
C PRO A 57 7.50 -7.12 24.86
N GLU A 58 7.55 -7.85 25.97
CA GLU A 58 7.30 -7.36 27.32
C GLU A 58 5.87 -6.84 27.53
N ILE A 59 5.65 -5.55 27.31
CA ILE A 59 4.36 -4.87 27.42
C ILE A 59 3.85 -4.68 26.00
N ASP A 60 2.80 -5.41 25.66
CA ASP A 60 2.17 -5.34 24.34
C ASP A 60 1.38 -4.02 24.16
N GLY A 61 0.98 -3.75 22.91
CA GLY A 61 0.26 -2.51 22.60
C GLY A 61 -1.09 -2.40 23.31
N PHE A 62 -1.78 -3.52 23.58
CA PHE A 62 -3.06 -3.49 24.31
C PHE A 62 -2.88 -3.10 25.77
N GLU A 63 -1.87 -3.65 26.45
CA GLU A 63 -1.54 -3.33 27.83
C GLU A 63 -1.04 -1.88 27.95
N LEU A 64 -0.21 -1.42 27.01
CA LEU A 64 0.21 -0.03 26.91
C LEU A 64 -1.02 0.89 26.79
N ILE A 65 -1.91 0.64 25.83
CA ILE A 65 -3.13 1.43 25.62
C ILE A 65 -4.00 1.44 26.87
N ARG A 66 -4.23 0.29 27.50
CA ARG A 66 -5.01 0.18 28.75
C ARG A 66 -4.40 1.04 29.86
N THR A 67 -3.07 1.05 29.97
CA THR A 67 -2.35 1.83 30.98
C THR A 67 -2.46 3.33 30.70
N VAL A 68 -2.23 3.76 29.46
CA VAL A 68 -2.38 5.17 29.05
C VAL A 68 -3.80 5.67 29.27
N ARG A 69 -4.81 4.85 28.96
CA ARG A 69 -6.23 5.22 29.10
C ARG A 69 -6.69 5.40 30.55
N LYS A 70 -5.95 4.90 31.55
CA LYS A 70 -6.24 5.19 32.96
C LYS A 70 -6.01 6.66 33.32
N THR A 71 -5.14 7.36 32.60
CA THR A 71 -4.67 8.70 32.96
C THR A 71 -4.77 9.72 31.83
N SER A 72 -4.97 9.29 30.58
CA SER A 72 -4.89 10.16 29.40
C SER A 72 -5.85 9.78 28.27
N ASN A 73 -6.46 10.81 27.68
CA ASN A 73 -7.27 10.75 26.46
C ASN A 73 -6.47 11.05 25.18
N LEU A 74 -5.13 10.99 25.24
CA LEU A 74 -4.23 11.12 24.09
C LEU A 74 -4.75 10.32 22.89
N PRO A 75 -4.88 10.92 21.69
CA PRO A 75 -5.16 10.18 20.47
C PRO A 75 -4.17 9.03 20.27
N ILE A 76 -4.70 7.84 19.97
CA ILE A 76 -3.89 6.63 19.71
C ILE A 76 -4.27 6.08 18.34
N LEU A 77 -3.27 5.90 17.48
CA LEU A 77 -3.39 5.21 16.20
C LEU A 77 -2.71 3.85 16.32
N VAL A 78 -3.48 2.78 16.09
CA VAL A 78 -2.96 1.42 16.10
C VAL A 78 -2.56 1.01 14.69
N ILE A 79 -1.34 0.50 14.54
CA ILE A 79 -0.88 -0.07 13.27
C ILE A 79 -1.28 -1.55 13.23
N SER A 80 -1.95 -1.96 12.16
CA SER A 80 -2.26 -3.38 11.96
C SER A 80 -1.07 -4.14 11.39
N ALA A 81 -0.94 -5.41 11.74
CA ALA A 81 0.09 -6.30 11.19
C ALA A 81 0.11 -6.33 9.65
N ARG A 82 -1.04 -6.14 8.98
CA ARG A 82 -1.13 -6.05 7.51
C ARG A 82 -0.42 -4.81 6.97
N VAL A 83 -0.53 -3.67 7.66
CA VAL A 83 0.16 -2.43 7.28
C VAL A 83 1.66 -2.57 7.50
N ASN A 84 2.09 -3.14 8.64
CA ASN A 84 3.51 -3.42 8.90
C ASN A 84 4.12 -4.38 7.87
N ALA A 85 3.40 -5.44 7.49
CA ALA A 85 3.84 -6.34 6.42
C ALA A 85 3.96 -5.64 5.05
N LEU A 86 3.05 -4.71 4.73
CA LEU A 86 3.15 -3.90 3.51
C LEU A 86 4.36 -2.97 3.56
N LEU A 87 4.58 -2.25 4.68
CA LEU A 87 5.72 -1.35 4.86
C LEU A 87 7.05 -2.09 4.69
N ARG A 88 7.21 -3.27 5.31
CA ARG A 88 8.37 -4.14 5.12
C ARG A 88 8.59 -4.49 3.64
N ARG A 89 7.53 -4.91 2.95
CA ARG A 89 7.60 -5.31 1.54
C ARG A 89 7.97 -4.14 0.63
N TYR A 90 7.42 -2.96 0.85
CA TYR A 90 7.77 -1.76 0.09
C TYR A 90 9.22 -1.35 0.30
N HIS A 91 9.74 -1.42 1.53
CA HIS A 91 11.13 -1.09 1.83
C HIS A 91 12.11 -2.13 1.27
N ALA A 92 11.82 -3.42 1.42
CA ALA A 92 12.65 -4.52 0.91
C ALA A 92 12.77 -4.54 -0.62
N LEU A 93 11.80 -3.96 -1.34
CA LEU A 93 11.81 -3.83 -2.80
C LEU A 93 12.63 -2.63 -3.32
N GLY A 94 13.34 -1.90 -2.45
CA GLY A 94 14.36 -0.94 -2.86
C GLY A 94 13.98 0.53 -2.68
N ALA A 95 13.71 0.96 -1.44
CA ALA A 95 13.55 2.38 -1.12
C ALA A 95 14.92 3.07 -0.92
N SER A 96 15.72 3.19 -1.98
CA SER A 96 16.34 4.50 -2.24
C SER A 96 15.18 5.48 -2.40
N GLY A 97 15.25 6.66 -1.77
CA GLY A 97 14.16 7.64 -1.62
C GLY A 97 13.61 8.26 -2.92
N GLU A 98 13.37 7.47 -3.95
CA GLU A 98 12.55 7.83 -5.10
C GLU A 98 11.08 7.59 -4.75
N ALA A 99 10.26 8.60 -5.04
CA ALA A 99 8.81 8.49 -5.01
C ALA A 99 8.35 7.19 -5.72
N PRO A 100 7.27 6.54 -5.24
CA PRO A 100 6.80 5.27 -5.81
C PRO A 100 6.66 5.40 -7.31
N ARG A 101 7.14 4.39 -8.06
CA ARG A 101 7.22 4.35 -9.53
C ARG A 101 6.07 5.12 -10.18
N ALA A 102 6.34 6.39 -10.50
CA ALA A 102 5.38 7.29 -11.13
C ALA A 102 4.95 6.74 -12.49
N ARG A 103 5.76 5.85 -13.08
CA ARG A 103 5.49 5.16 -14.34
C ARG A 103 5.72 3.66 -14.20
N LEU A 104 4.73 2.86 -14.57
CA LEU A 104 4.86 1.42 -14.77
C LEU A 104 5.09 1.15 -16.26
N LEU A 105 6.03 0.27 -16.59
CA LEU A 105 6.38 -0.08 -17.97
C LEU A 105 6.32 -1.61 -18.13
N VAL A 106 5.54 -2.09 -19.11
CA VAL A 106 5.44 -3.51 -19.48
C VAL A 106 5.53 -3.62 -20.99
N GLY A 107 6.73 -3.90 -21.51
CA GLY A 107 6.99 -3.82 -22.94
C GLY A 107 6.83 -2.38 -23.44
N ASN A 108 5.97 -2.17 -24.44
CA ASN A 108 5.61 -0.84 -24.95
C ASN A 108 4.34 -0.24 -24.31
N LEU A 109 3.82 -0.86 -23.25
CA LEU A 109 2.69 -0.35 -22.48
C LEU A 109 3.20 0.42 -21.27
N GLU A 110 2.82 1.69 -21.17
CA GLU A 110 3.19 2.59 -20.09
C GLU A 110 1.96 3.05 -19.31
N LEU A 111 2.11 3.21 -17.99
CA LEU A 111 1.08 3.75 -17.11
C LEU A 111 1.70 4.76 -16.16
N ASP A 112 1.35 6.03 -16.32
CA ASP A 112 1.66 7.09 -15.36
C ASP A 112 0.64 7.07 -14.22
N THR A 113 1.11 6.73 -13.02
CA THR A 113 0.25 6.56 -11.84
C THR A 113 -0.11 7.88 -11.17
N ASN A 114 0.63 8.96 -11.44
CA ASN A 114 0.37 10.29 -10.90
C ASN A 114 -0.55 11.09 -11.84
N ALA A 115 -0.30 11.03 -13.14
CA ALA A 115 -1.10 11.71 -14.15
C ALA A 115 -2.39 10.93 -14.51
N CYS A 116 -2.49 9.66 -14.07
CA CYS A 116 -3.57 8.73 -14.44
C CYS A 116 -3.69 8.55 -15.97
N VAL A 117 -2.55 8.46 -16.66
CA VAL A 117 -2.49 8.33 -18.13
C VAL A 117 -1.87 6.99 -18.51
N ALA A 118 -2.46 6.32 -19.50
CA ALA A 118 -1.87 5.13 -20.12
C ALA A 118 -1.46 5.44 -21.57
N SER A 119 -0.40 4.79 -22.04
CA SER A 119 0.00 4.86 -23.44
C SER A 119 0.55 3.53 -23.94
N LEU A 120 0.27 3.21 -25.21
CA LEU A 120 0.81 2.03 -25.89
C LEU A 120 1.63 2.49 -27.08
N ALA A 121 2.92 2.12 -27.10
CA ALA A 121 3.88 2.57 -28.12
C ALA A 121 3.86 4.10 -28.31
N GLY A 122 3.76 4.85 -27.20
CA GLY A 122 3.69 6.31 -27.19
C GLY A 122 2.32 6.92 -27.55
N LYS A 123 1.32 6.11 -27.95
CA LYS A 123 -0.04 6.58 -28.23
C LYS A 123 -0.89 6.52 -26.97
N SER A 124 -1.49 7.66 -26.59
CA SER A 124 -2.37 7.74 -25.41
C SER A 124 -3.58 6.81 -25.53
N ILE A 125 -3.94 6.16 -24.40
CA ILE A 125 -5.09 5.28 -24.25
C ILE A 125 -6.04 5.91 -23.23
N GLU A 126 -7.30 6.11 -23.62
CA GLU A 126 -8.34 6.55 -22.70
C GLU A 126 -8.85 5.40 -21.83
N LEU A 127 -8.77 5.58 -20.51
CA LEU A 127 -9.24 4.61 -19.52
C LEU A 127 -10.27 5.26 -18.59
N THR A 128 -11.31 4.51 -18.26
CA THR A 128 -12.19 4.81 -17.12
C THR A 128 -11.45 4.56 -15.80
N ALA A 129 -11.97 5.10 -14.69
CA ALA A 129 -11.36 4.92 -13.38
C ALA A 129 -11.20 3.44 -12.97
N VAL A 130 -12.16 2.59 -13.33
CA VAL A 130 -12.09 1.14 -13.04
C VAL A 130 -11.06 0.46 -13.94
N GLU A 131 -11.05 0.76 -15.24
CA GLU A 131 -10.06 0.21 -16.19
C GLU A 131 -8.64 0.56 -15.76
N PHE A 132 -8.42 1.80 -15.34
CA PHE A 132 -7.13 2.26 -14.83
C PHE A 132 -6.68 1.47 -13.60
N ARG A 133 -7.56 1.30 -12.59
CA ARG A 133 -7.22 0.53 -11.38
C ARG A 133 -6.90 -0.92 -11.68
N VAL A 134 -7.70 -1.56 -12.52
CA VAL A 134 -7.49 -2.96 -12.91
C VAL A 134 -6.20 -3.10 -13.71
N LEU A 135 -5.91 -2.19 -14.64
CA LEU A 135 -4.67 -2.21 -15.40
C LEU A 135 -3.45 -1.99 -14.51
N LYS A 136 -3.54 -1.03 -13.58
CA LYS A 136 -2.50 -0.77 -12.57
C LYS A 136 -2.18 -2.04 -11.76
N LEU A 137 -3.19 -2.72 -11.23
CA LEU A 137 -3.02 -3.98 -10.49
C LEU A 137 -2.23 -5.02 -11.29
N LEU A 138 -2.59 -5.19 -12.56
CA LEU A 138 -1.96 -6.13 -13.47
C LEU A 138 -0.51 -5.72 -13.80
N MET A 139 -0.25 -4.44 -14.00
CA MET A 139 1.08 -3.90 -14.34
C MET A 139 2.03 -3.81 -13.13
N GLU A 140 1.51 -3.74 -11.91
CA GLU A 140 2.34 -3.79 -10.69
C GLU A 140 3.02 -5.15 -10.52
N GLN A 141 2.41 -6.23 -11.00
CA GLN A 141 2.94 -7.60 -10.91
C GLN A 141 2.71 -8.38 -12.21
N PRO A 142 3.40 -8.03 -13.31
CA PRO A 142 3.31 -8.76 -14.57
C PRO A 142 3.67 -10.23 -14.37
N GLY A 143 2.96 -11.14 -15.04
CA GLY A 143 3.17 -12.58 -14.88
C GLY A 143 2.45 -13.21 -13.67
N ARG A 144 1.90 -12.43 -12.74
CA ARG A 144 1.06 -12.97 -11.65
C ARG A 144 -0.36 -13.27 -12.15
N VAL A 145 -0.92 -14.39 -11.70
CA VAL A 145 -2.35 -14.71 -11.88
C VAL A 145 -3.16 -14.06 -10.77
N PHE A 146 -4.16 -13.27 -11.15
CA PHE A 146 -5.16 -12.69 -10.26
C PHE A 146 -6.50 -13.35 -10.47
N THR A 147 -7.19 -13.70 -9.38
CA THR A 147 -8.54 -14.27 -9.46
C THR A 147 -9.57 -13.20 -9.87
N LYS A 148 -10.76 -13.64 -10.27
CA LYS A 148 -11.83 -12.71 -10.62
C LYS A 148 -12.22 -11.85 -9.43
N GLU A 149 -12.29 -12.47 -8.25
CA GLU A 149 -12.64 -11.83 -6.98
C GLU A 149 -11.59 -10.76 -6.62
N GLN A 150 -10.29 -11.07 -6.75
CA GLN A 150 -9.22 -10.11 -6.49
C GLN A 150 -9.27 -8.90 -7.44
N ILE A 151 -9.50 -9.15 -8.73
CA ILE A 151 -9.61 -8.06 -9.72
C ILE A 151 -10.85 -7.21 -9.44
N TYR A 152 -11.95 -7.86 -9.07
CA TYR A 152 -13.20 -7.21 -8.75
C TYR A 152 -13.06 -6.30 -7.51
N GLU A 153 -12.57 -6.84 -6.40
CA GLU A 153 -12.35 -6.10 -5.15
C GLU A 153 -11.46 -4.88 -5.35
N TYR A 154 -10.35 -5.04 -6.09
CA TYR A 154 -9.42 -3.94 -6.34
C TYR A 154 -9.99 -2.90 -7.32
N GLY A 155 -10.66 -3.36 -8.38
CA GLY A 155 -11.16 -2.51 -9.45
C GLY A 155 -12.40 -1.71 -9.06
N TRP A 156 -13.36 -2.32 -8.37
CA TRP A 156 -14.65 -1.68 -8.05
C TRP A 156 -14.69 -1.11 -6.63
N GLN A 157 -13.89 -1.63 -5.70
CA GLN A 157 -13.88 -1.18 -4.29
C GLN A 157 -15.26 -1.26 -3.61
N ASP A 158 -16.18 -2.05 -4.16
CA ASP A 158 -17.54 -2.27 -3.66
C ASP A 158 -17.75 -3.78 -3.50
N PRO A 159 -18.09 -4.31 -2.31
CA PRO A 159 -18.35 -5.72 -2.09
C PRO A 159 -19.63 -6.28 -2.76
N LEU A 160 -20.51 -5.43 -3.30
CA LEU A 160 -21.89 -5.82 -3.65
C LEU A 160 -22.20 -5.92 -5.16
N ALA A 161 -21.29 -5.59 -6.08
CA ALA A 161 -21.56 -5.73 -7.52
C ALA A 161 -21.09 -7.10 -8.07
N GLY A 162 -21.90 -7.73 -8.91
CA GLY A 162 -21.69 -9.12 -9.34
C GLY A 162 -20.45 -9.39 -10.22
N GLU A 163 -20.04 -10.67 -10.24
CA GLU A 163 -18.85 -11.23 -10.93
C GLU A 163 -18.77 -10.97 -12.45
N ASN A 164 -19.90 -10.73 -13.12
CA ASN A 164 -19.95 -10.57 -14.58
C ASN A 164 -19.19 -9.33 -15.09
N ASN A 165 -18.91 -8.38 -14.22
CA ASN A 165 -18.22 -7.14 -14.55
C ASN A 165 -16.75 -7.35 -14.94
N VAL A 166 -16.08 -8.35 -14.35
CA VAL A 166 -14.64 -8.60 -14.61
C VAL A 166 -14.42 -9.10 -16.04
N ARG A 167 -15.26 -10.01 -16.54
CA ARG A 167 -15.10 -10.56 -17.89
C ARG A 167 -15.23 -9.46 -18.94
N VAL A 168 -16.23 -8.58 -18.80
CA VAL A 168 -16.46 -7.46 -19.71
C VAL A 168 -15.29 -6.47 -19.64
N MET A 169 -14.80 -6.17 -18.45
CA MET A 169 -13.63 -5.32 -18.23
C MET A 169 -12.37 -5.86 -18.91
N MET A 170 -12.10 -7.16 -18.79
CA MET A 170 -10.97 -7.78 -19.48
C MET A 170 -11.10 -7.69 -21.00
N SER A 171 -12.33 -7.79 -21.54
CA SER A 171 -12.57 -7.58 -22.98
C SER A 171 -12.23 -6.16 -23.39
N LYS A 172 -12.73 -5.15 -22.66
CA LYS A 172 -12.47 -3.74 -22.93
C LYS A 172 -11.00 -3.39 -22.83
N LEU A 173 -10.31 -3.89 -21.80
CA LEU A 173 -8.87 -3.67 -21.66
C LEU A 173 -8.09 -4.30 -22.82
N ARG A 174 -8.42 -5.52 -23.25
CA ARG A 174 -7.80 -6.18 -24.41
C ARG A 174 -7.98 -5.39 -25.70
N GLU A 175 -9.15 -4.81 -25.93
CA GLU A 175 -9.41 -3.93 -27.08
C GLU A 175 -8.52 -2.68 -27.06
N LYS A 176 -8.22 -2.17 -25.87
CA LYS A 176 -7.43 -0.94 -25.69
C LYS A 176 -5.92 -1.16 -25.69
N ILE A 177 -5.44 -2.26 -25.12
CA ILE A 177 -4.00 -2.48 -24.87
C ILE A 177 -3.37 -3.60 -25.69
N GLY A 178 -4.18 -4.42 -26.38
CA GLY A 178 -3.73 -5.63 -27.09
C GLY A 178 -4.29 -6.90 -26.44
N ALA A 179 -4.90 -7.77 -27.27
CA ALA A 179 -5.59 -8.97 -26.79
C ALA A 179 -4.63 -10.03 -26.23
N GLU A 180 -3.43 -10.08 -26.77
CA GLU A 180 -2.33 -10.99 -26.41
C GLU A 180 -1.73 -10.69 -25.04
N ARG A 181 -1.86 -9.45 -24.55
CA ARG A 181 -1.27 -9.01 -23.27
C ARG A 181 -1.99 -9.56 -22.06
N ILE A 182 -3.28 -9.83 -22.13
CA ILE A 182 -4.03 -10.37 -20.99
C ILE A 182 -4.41 -11.81 -21.32
N LYS A 183 -3.78 -12.80 -20.68
CA LYS A 183 -4.16 -14.20 -20.80
C LYS A 183 -5.19 -14.60 -19.76
N THR A 184 -6.19 -15.37 -20.21
CA THR A 184 -7.12 -16.06 -19.31
C THR A 184 -6.50 -17.39 -18.89
N ILE A 185 -6.34 -17.59 -17.58
CA ILE A 185 -5.92 -18.87 -17.02
C ILE A 185 -7.18 -19.61 -16.55
N ARG A 186 -7.56 -20.65 -17.30
CA ARG A 186 -8.82 -21.37 -17.10
C ARG A 186 -8.95 -21.87 -15.66
N GLY A 187 -10.05 -21.50 -15.00
CA GLY A 187 -10.35 -21.89 -13.62
C GLY A 187 -9.63 -21.05 -12.54
N LEU A 188 -8.71 -20.17 -12.89
CA LEU A 188 -7.94 -19.37 -11.93
C LEU A 188 -8.17 -17.87 -12.05
N GLY A 189 -8.19 -17.32 -13.27
CA GLY A 189 -8.38 -15.88 -13.47
C GLY A 189 -7.60 -15.32 -14.65
N TYR A 190 -6.93 -14.19 -14.45
CA TYR A 190 -6.25 -13.44 -15.51
C TYR A 190 -4.81 -13.09 -15.15
N ARG A 191 -3.97 -12.96 -16.18
CA ARG A 191 -2.55 -12.61 -16.05
C ARG A 191 -2.15 -11.65 -17.15
N LEU A 192 -1.39 -10.62 -16.79
CA LEU A 192 -0.72 -9.76 -17.77
C LEU A 192 0.59 -10.41 -18.21
N GLU A 193 0.75 -10.56 -19.52
CA GLU A 193 1.97 -11.00 -20.18
C GLU A 193 2.86 -9.80 -20.47
N VAL A 194 4.17 -10.01 -20.40
CA VAL A 194 5.16 -8.92 -20.60
C VAL A 194 5.37 -8.59 -22.09
N SER A 195 4.92 -9.46 -23.01
CA SER A 195 5.20 -9.53 -24.46
C SER A 195 6.71 -9.69 -24.75
N HIS A 196 7.18 -10.91 -25.03
CA HIS A 196 7.38 -11.57 -26.35
C HIS A 196 8.61 -11.05 -27.12
N GLU A 197 9.75 -11.72 -26.93
CA GLU A 197 10.77 -11.87 -27.98
C GLU A 197 10.13 -12.55 -29.20
N GLU A 198 10.48 -12.06 -30.38
CA GLU A 198 10.22 -12.64 -31.69
C GLU A 198 10.85 -14.03 -31.79
N ALA A 199 10.06 -15.02 -32.23
CA ALA A 199 10.55 -16.18 -32.98
C ALA A 199 9.40 -16.73 -33.84
#